data_AF-A0ABD6FCD0-F1
#
_entry.id   AF-A0ABD6FCD0-F1
#
_cell.length_a   1.000
_cell.length_b   1.000
_cell.length_c   1.000
_cell.angle_alpha   90.00
_cell.angle_beta   90.00
_cell.angle_gamma   90.00
#
_symmetry.space_group_name_H-M   'P 1'
#
loop_
_entity.id
_entity.type
_entity.pdbx_description
1 polymer ?
#
loop_
_entity_poly.entity_id
_entity_poly.type
_entity_poly.pdbx_seq_one_letter_code
_entity_poly.pdbx_strand_id
1 'polypeptide(L)' 'MSVELSRLLLAVGASLMDLKAGDPHTPIRGLAILDPDDEPGSYRDELVLVIGARGREAARAVRTAGQHGAAAA' A
#
# COMPACT_ATOMS: atom_id res chain seq x y z
N MET A 1 -10.79 -2.20 13.34
CA MET A 1 -11.84 -2.37 12.32
C MET A 1 -11.14 -2.58 11.00
N SER A 2 -11.44 -3.64 10.24
CA SER A 2 -10.77 -3.91 8.95
C SER A 2 -11.72 -3.67 7.78
N VAL A 3 -11.17 -3.27 6.64
CA VAL A 3 -11.89 -3.04 5.37
C VAL A 3 -11.21 -3.84 4.27
N GLU A 4 -11.98 -4.46 3.39
CA GLU A 4 -11.45 -5.15 2.21
C GLU A 4 -10.80 -4.16 1.23
N LEU A 5 -9.64 -4.52 0.67
CA LEU A 5 -8.93 -3.69 -0.30
C LEU A 5 -9.82 -3.26 -1.48
N SER A 6 -10.58 -4.19 -2.07
CA SER A 6 -11.53 -3.90 -3.13
C SER A 6 -12.51 -2.77 -2.79
N ARG A 7 -13.01 -2.73 -1.55
CA ARG A 7 -13.94 -1.71 -1.08
C ARG A 7 -13.25 -0.35 -0.93
N LEU A 8 -12.01 -0.32 -0.48
CA LEU A 8 -11.20 0.90 -0.44
C LEU A 8 -10.95 1.46 -1.85
N LEU A 9 -10.56 0.59 -2.79
CA LEU A 9 -10.29 0.98 -4.17
C LEU A 9 -11.54 1.55 -4.85
N LEU A 10 -12.70 0.94 -4.62
CA LEU A 10 -13.99 1.44 -5.12
C LEU A 10 -14.33 2.82 -4.55
N ALA A 11 -14.05 3.07 -3.27
CA ALA A 11 -14.40 4.31 -2.59
C ALA A 11 -13.55 5.52 -3.05
N VAL A 12 -12.27 5.29 -3.35
CA VAL A 12 -11.34 6.34 -3.80
C VAL A 12 -11.48 6.61 -5.31
N GLY A 13 -12.09 5.67 -6.05
CA GLY A 13 -12.44 5.82 -7.46
C GLY A 13 -11.78 4.72 -8.29
N ALA A 14 -12.58 3.75 -8.73
CA ALA A 14 -12.13 2.57 -9.48
C ALA A 14 -11.37 2.90 -10.78
N SER A 15 -11.60 4.08 -11.37
CA SER A 15 -10.88 4.53 -12.56
C SER A 15 -9.49 5.11 -12.27
N LEU A 16 -9.17 5.40 -11.01
CA LEU A 16 -7.89 6.00 -10.61
C LEU A 16 -6.86 4.96 -10.17
N MET A 17 -7.28 3.72 -9.91
CA MET A 17 -6.41 2.69 -9.34
C MET A 17 -6.67 1.32 -9.97
N ASP A 18 -5.67 0.83 -10.70
CA ASP A 18 -5.62 -0.56 -11.15
C ASP A 18 -4.83 -1.40 -10.16
N LEU A 19 -5.45 -2.45 -9.62
CA LEU A 19 -4.72 -3.46 -8.86
C LEU A 19 -3.78 -4.21 -9.81
N LYS A 20 -2.48 -3.94 -9.72
CA LYS A 20 -1.47 -4.56 -10.60
C LYS A 20 -1.11 -5.99 -10.17
N ALA A 21 -1.24 -6.32 -8.88
CA ALA A 21 -0.99 -7.64 -8.33
C ALA A 21 -1.63 -7.79 -6.94
N GLY A 22 -1.81 -9.04 -6.49
CA GLY A 22 -2.32 -9.36 -5.15
C GLY A 22 -3.80 -9.73 -5.11
N ASP A 23 -4.31 -10.00 -3.91
CA ASP A 23 -5.70 -10.38 -3.68
C ASP A 23 -6.55 -9.14 -3.33
N PRO A 24 -7.57 -8.78 -4.14
CA PRO A 24 -8.48 -7.68 -3.83
C PRO A 24 -9.31 -7.90 -2.56
N HIS A 25 -9.36 -9.12 -2.03
CA HIS A 25 -10.03 -9.47 -0.78
C HIS A 25 -9.15 -9.39 0.46
N THR A 26 -7.92 -8.85 0.31
CA THR A 26 -7.03 -8.68 1.45
C THR A 26 -7.63 -7.71 2.47
N PRO A 27 -7.74 -8.09 3.76
CA PRO A 27 -8.24 -7.21 4.80
C PRO A 27 -7.18 -6.16 5.19
N ILE A 28 -7.56 -4.90 5.17
CA ILE A 28 -6.73 -3.76 5.55
C ILE A 28 -7.17 -3.23 6.91
N ARG A 29 -6.23 -3.06 7.85
CA ARG A 29 -6.49 -2.61 9.23
C ARG A 29 -6.08 -1.17 9.51
N GLY A 30 -5.29 -0.58 8.62
CA GLY A 30 -4.76 0.77 8.77
C GLY A 30 -4.21 1.33 7.46
N LEU A 31 -3.77 2.58 7.52
CA LEU A 31 -3.13 3.30 6.43
C LEU A 31 -1.82 3.89 6.96
N ALA A 32 -0.73 3.67 6.25
CA ALA A 32 0.55 4.32 6.51
C ALA A 32 1.04 5.08 5.28
N ILE A 33 1.91 6.06 5.50
CA ILE A 33 2.61 6.78 4.43
C ILE A 33 4.08 6.39 4.52
N LEU A 34 4.67 6.05 3.38
CA LEU A 34 6.10 5.79 3.26
C LEU A 34 6.71 6.81 2.31
N ASP A 35 7.58 7.66 2.86
CA ASP A 35 8.56 8.41 2.09
C ASP A 35 9.83 7.54 1.94
N PRO A 36 10.34 7.28 0.74
CA PRO A 36 11.58 6.53 0.55
C PRO A 36 12.80 7.08 1.27
N ASP A 37 12.79 8.37 1.63
CA ASP A 37 13.88 9.04 2.35
C ASP A 37 13.80 8.84 3.88
N ASP A 38 12.69 8.32 4.40
CA ASP A 38 12.49 8.03 5.83
C ASP A 38 12.86 6.58 6.20
N GLU A 39 13.10 6.35 7.50
CA GLU A 39 13.30 5.00 8.02
C GLU A 39 11.97 4.22 8.07
N PRO A 40 11.90 3.01 7.48
CA PRO A 40 10.64 2.27 7.41
C PRO A 40 10.10 1.86 8.79
N GLY A 41 8.81 2.08 9.00
CA GLY A 41 8.08 1.55 10.15
C GLY A 41 7.63 0.09 9.99
N SER A 42 6.82 -0.38 10.94
CA SER A 42 6.09 -1.65 10.84
C SER A 42 4.72 -1.39 10.21
N TYR A 43 4.38 -2.09 9.12
CA TYR A 43 3.15 -1.84 8.35
C TYR A 43 2.15 -3.01 8.41
N ARG A 44 2.19 -3.76 9.51
CA ARG A 44 1.45 -5.02 9.64
C ARG A 44 -0.04 -4.84 9.37
N ASP A 45 -0.53 -5.53 8.34
CA ASP A 45 -1.94 -5.50 7.89
C ASP A 45 -2.40 -4.11 7.37
N GLU A 46 -1.48 -3.22 6.98
CA GLU A 46 -1.78 -1.86 6.52
C GLU A 46 -1.68 -1.70 5.00
N LEU A 47 -2.43 -0.72 4.47
CA LEU A 47 -2.22 -0.16 3.13
C LEU A 47 -1.17 0.96 3.24
N VAL A 48 -0.07 0.85 2.51
CA VAL A 48 1.02 1.82 2.53
C VAL A 48 0.93 2.73 1.31
N LEU A 49 0.85 4.04 1.50
CA LEU A 49 0.94 5.00 0.40
C LEU A 49 2.38 5.45 0.22
N VAL A 50 3.01 5.01 -0.86
CA VAL A 50 4.34 5.50 -1.24
C VAL A 50 4.21 6.89 -1.86
N ILE A 51 4.78 7.90 -1.20
CA ILE A 51 4.78 9.28 -1.68
C ILE A 51 6.19 9.70 -2.10
N GLY A 52 6.31 10.75 -2.92
CA GLY A 52 7.61 11.30 -3.34
C GLY A 52 8.43 10.42 -4.28
N ALA A 53 8.06 9.15 -4.49
CA ALA A 53 8.80 8.20 -5.29
C ALA A 53 8.29 8.08 -6.73
N ARG A 54 9.19 7.77 -7.67
CA ARG A 54 8.83 7.46 -9.07
C ARG A 54 9.74 6.42 -9.71
N GLY A 55 9.22 5.70 -10.70
CA GLY A 55 9.99 4.70 -11.45
C GLY A 55 10.60 3.62 -10.55
N ARG A 56 11.92 3.40 -10.65
CA ARG A 56 12.62 2.35 -9.89
C ARG A 56 12.63 2.60 -8.37
N GLU A 57 12.66 3.85 -7.94
CA GLU A 57 12.59 4.21 -6.51
C GLU A 57 11.26 3.75 -5.90
N ALA A 58 10.14 3.99 -6.60
CA ALA A 58 8.82 3.53 -6.16
C ALA A 58 8.77 1.99 -6.05
N ALA A 59 9.34 1.27 -7.02
CA ALA A 59 9.40 -0.18 -6.97
C ALA A 59 10.25 -0.70 -5.79
N ARG A 60 11.31 0.02 -5.41
CA ARG A 60 12.11 -0.29 -4.22
C ARG A 60 11.29 -0.05 -2.95
N ALA A 61 10.63 1.10 -2.84
CA ALA A 61 9.79 1.45 -1.69
C ALA A 61 8.64 0.45 -1.48
N VAL A 62 7.94 0.03 -2.55
CA VAL A 62 6.89 -1.00 -2.47
C VAL A 62 7.44 -2.33 -1.94
N ARG A 63 8.63 -2.76 -2.39
CA ARG A 63 9.28 -3.97 -1.85
C ARG A 63 9.62 -3.81 -0.38
N THR A 64 10.16 -2.66 0.01
CA THR A 64 10.46 -2.35 1.41
C THR A 64 9.20 -2.40 2.26
N ALA A 65 8.09 -1.80 1.82
CA ALA A 65 6.81 -1.87 2.52
C ALA A 65 6.34 -3.32 2.75
N GLY A 66 6.40 -4.16 1.72
CA GLY A 66 6.05 -5.58 1.83
C GLY A 66 6.95 -6.35 2.82
N GLN A 67 8.26 -6.07 2.83
CA GLN A 67 9.19 -6.66 3.81
C GLN A 67 8.88 -6.26 5.26
N HIS A 68 8.22 -5.12 5.46
CA HIS A 68 7.83 -4.61 6.77
C HIS A 68 6.36 -4.95 7.13
N GLY A 69 5.73 -5.86 6.36
CA GLY A 69 4.43 -6.44 6.69
C GLY A 69 3.22 -5.72 6.08
N ALA A 70 3.44 -4.81 5.12
CA ALA A 70 2.35 -4.16 4.40
C ALA A 70 1.46 -5.21 3.71
N ALA A 71 0.14 -5.01 3.83
CA ALA A 71 -0.85 -5.83 3.14
C ALA A 71 -1.01 -5.40 1.66
N ALA A 72 -0.83 -4.11 1.39
CA ALA A 72 -0.83 -3.52 0.05
C ALA A 72 0.00 -2.23 0.03
N ALA A 73 0.50 -1.82 -1.14
CA ALA A 73 1.23 -0.56 -1.33
C ALA A 73 1.07 0.00 -2.74
#